data_AF-A0A2I0PM33-F1
#
_entry.id   AF-A0A2I0PM33-F1
#
_cell.length_a   1.000
_cell.length_b   1.000
_cell.length_c   1.000
_cell.angle_alpha   90.00
_cell.angle_beta   90.00
_cell.angle_gamma   90.00
#
_symmetry.space_group_name_H-M   'P 1'
#
loop_
_entity.id
_entity.type
_entity.pdbx_description
1 polymer ?
#
loop_
_entity_poly.entity_id
_entity_poly.type
_entity_poly.pdbx_seq_one_letter_code
_entity_poly.pdbx_strand_id
1 'polypeptide(L)'
;MALNKYKVDVDELMAEKDVPGLIDALEHEDFIVRKEATRALKYVGDQRAVPALIKSLEYEDWHSKFSVLGTVRANAAEALGKIQSRDAVTPLIERLDDSDSEVRWKAAEALGRIGDDEALEPLIYALNDTDGDVRKQAAQALGELDDEIAVNALIEALSDRDWPVRKNAATSLGRIGDERALKPLLKALDDKDIDVRRHAIGALVKMKSKAVKPLLKKLYDTDWQTRAIAAESLGRIGNKKAVEPLIKALSDRRFRDENRYVRGKAAEALGRIGDKAAVKYLEKALDENYIFVRKRAQEALDLIELAPDLDHFENEEFCFDYPLFWDLDDVYKWEKLLIGYWPSKSLRFSINRKSDAEDVTVGEFADIIAEVFHEQHIEKVFKTEDHIAGSRAFKVVGDNYKFDPAKRTTVIVFKKYDNLYYFWFTGNIKDMDEASKYLKIMINSFHIK
;
A
#
# COMPACT_ATOMS: atom_id res chain seq x y z
N MET A 1 -10.73 -3.41 58.01
CA MET A 1 -10.75 -2.33 57.01
C MET A 1 -10.82 -2.98 55.64
N ALA A 2 -12.03 -3.04 55.08
CA ALA A 2 -12.23 -3.44 53.70
C ALA A 2 -11.76 -2.28 52.82
N LEU A 3 -10.64 -2.47 52.12
CA LEU A 3 -10.22 -1.55 51.07
C LEU A 3 -11.27 -1.62 49.97
N ASN A 4 -11.98 -0.51 49.80
CA ASN A 4 -12.81 -0.24 48.66
C ASN A 4 -11.93 -0.45 47.42
N LYS A 5 -12.13 -1.55 46.68
CA LYS A 5 -11.44 -1.81 45.41
C LYS A 5 -11.84 -0.71 44.44
N TYR A 6 -10.98 0.31 44.37
CA TYR A 6 -11.10 1.42 43.45
C TYR A 6 -11.27 0.86 42.03
N LYS A 7 -12.21 1.44 41.29
CA LYS A 7 -12.37 1.27 39.85
C LYS A 7 -10.99 1.56 39.22
N VAL A 8 -10.26 0.52 38.81
CA VAL A 8 -8.95 0.68 38.16
C VAL A 8 -9.18 1.50 36.90
N ASP A 9 -8.64 2.72 36.87
CA ASP A 9 -8.72 3.60 35.70
C ASP A 9 -7.55 3.28 34.77
N VAL A 10 -7.76 2.34 33.86
CA VAL A 10 -6.73 1.89 32.93
C VAL A 10 -6.32 3.00 31.96
N ASP A 11 -7.22 3.92 31.63
CA ASP A 11 -6.91 5.03 30.72
C ASP A 11 -5.99 6.05 31.39
N GLU A 12 -6.16 6.30 32.70
CA GLU A 12 -5.22 7.09 33.51
C GLU A 12 -3.84 6.43 33.56
N LEU A 13 -3.76 5.13 33.89
CA LEU A 13 -2.50 4.38 33.92
C LEU A 13 -1.78 4.39 32.57
N MET A 14 -2.54 4.29 31.47
CA MET A 14 -2.01 4.38 30.11
C MET A 14 -1.47 5.78 29.80
N ALA A 15 -2.21 6.84 30.18
CA ALA A 15 -1.82 8.23 29.97
C ALA A 15 -0.52 8.58 30.74
N GLU A 16 -0.37 8.05 31.95
CA GLU A 16 0.81 8.21 32.79
C GLU A 16 1.96 7.27 32.40
N LYS A 17 1.71 6.29 31.52
CA LYS A 17 2.63 5.19 31.18
C LYS A 17 3.10 4.41 32.43
N ASP A 18 2.20 4.20 33.39
CA ASP A 18 2.46 3.40 34.59
C ASP A 18 2.44 1.91 34.26
N VAL A 19 3.58 1.40 33.78
CA VAL A 19 3.74 -0.01 33.40
C VAL A 19 3.50 -0.96 34.58
N PRO A 20 4.05 -0.74 35.80
CA PRO A 20 3.69 -1.56 36.96
C PRO A 20 2.19 -1.60 37.25
N GLY A 21 1.50 -0.45 37.27
CA GLY A 21 0.06 -0.42 37.49
C GLY A 21 -0.74 -1.16 36.42
N LEU A 22 -0.31 -1.06 35.15
CA LEU A 22 -0.90 -1.83 34.05
C LEU A 22 -0.63 -3.33 34.15
N ILE A 23 0.55 -3.75 34.64
CA ILE A 23 0.86 -5.16 34.91
C ILE A 23 -0.04 -5.70 36.02
N ASP A 24 -0.21 -4.94 37.11
CA ASP A 24 -1.12 -5.33 38.20
C ASP A 24 -2.57 -5.45 37.72
N ALA A 25 -2.99 -4.56 36.81
CA ALA A 25 -4.32 -4.58 36.20
C ALA A 25 -4.59 -5.82 35.32
N LEU A 26 -3.55 -6.49 34.79
CA LEU A 26 -3.70 -7.77 34.08
C LEU A 26 -4.17 -8.89 35.01
N GLU A 27 -3.89 -8.81 36.30
CA GLU A 27 -4.31 -9.81 37.29
C GLU A 27 -5.64 -9.45 37.98
N HIS A 28 -6.30 -8.36 37.57
CA HIS A 28 -7.54 -7.89 38.17
C HIS A 28 -8.68 -8.91 38.00
N GLU A 29 -9.59 -9.01 38.96
CA GLU A 29 -10.69 -10.00 38.95
C GLU A 29 -11.69 -9.80 37.80
N ASP A 30 -11.96 -8.53 37.46
CA ASP A 30 -12.80 -8.13 36.34
C ASP A 30 -12.06 -8.30 35.01
N PHE A 31 -12.64 -9.09 34.13
CA PHE A 31 -12.09 -9.36 32.80
C PHE A 31 -12.06 -8.14 31.90
N ILE A 32 -12.94 -7.15 32.12
CA ILE A 32 -12.92 -5.89 31.37
C ILE A 32 -11.65 -5.12 31.71
N VAL A 33 -11.27 -5.06 32.99
CA VAL A 33 -10.03 -4.40 33.42
C VAL A 33 -8.82 -5.09 32.78
N ARG A 34 -8.78 -6.43 32.75
CA ARG A 34 -7.71 -7.18 32.07
C ARG A 34 -7.64 -6.89 30.57
N LYS A 35 -8.80 -6.82 29.90
CA LYS A 35 -8.90 -6.50 28.47
C LYS A 35 -8.40 -5.08 28.18
N GLU A 36 -8.82 -4.11 29.00
CA GLU A 36 -8.35 -2.73 28.84
C GLU A 36 -6.86 -2.62 29.17
N ALA A 37 -6.35 -3.34 30.18
CA ALA A 37 -4.94 -3.32 30.55
C ALA A 37 -4.04 -3.89 29.44
N THR A 38 -4.42 -5.02 28.82
CA THR A 38 -3.71 -5.56 27.64
C THR A 38 -3.75 -4.59 26.47
N ARG A 39 -4.90 -3.91 26.24
CA ARG A 39 -5.02 -2.85 25.24
C ARG A 39 -4.07 -1.68 25.54
N ALA A 40 -3.97 -1.24 26.79
CA ALA A 40 -3.08 -0.15 27.19
C ALA A 40 -1.61 -0.52 27.03
N LEU A 41 -1.19 -1.69 27.49
CA LEU A 41 0.19 -2.18 27.38
C LEU A 41 0.64 -2.30 25.92
N LYS A 42 -0.28 -2.65 25.02
CA LYS A 42 -0.06 -2.61 23.58
C LYS A 42 0.35 -1.22 23.06
N TYR A 43 -0.24 -0.15 23.58
CA TYR A 43 0.11 1.23 23.20
C TYR A 43 1.38 1.73 23.88
N VAL A 44 1.65 1.27 25.10
CA VAL A 44 2.85 1.66 25.85
C VAL A 44 4.11 1.00 25.29
N GLY A 45 4.07 -0.29 24.93
CA GLY A 45 5.16 -0.98 24.24
C GLY A 45 6.43 -1.19 25.08
N ASP A 46 6.31 -1.36 26.40
CA ASP A 46 7.45 -1.49 27.31
C ASP A 46 7.85 -2.94 27.57
N GLN A 47 9.15 -3.24 27.47
CA GLN A 47 9.73 -4.58 27.67
C GLN A 47 9.42 -5.17 29.07
N ARG A 48 9.23 -4.35 30.10
CA ARG A 48 8.91 -4.83 31.46
C ARG A 48 7.57 -5.57 31.52
N ALA A 49 6.68 -5.34 30.56
CA ALA A 49 5.38 -6.01 30.49
C ALA A 49 5.43 -7.42 29.89
N VAL A 50 6.54 -7.80 29.23
CA VAL A 50 6.64 -9.08 28.48
C VAL A 50 6.29 -10.30 29.33
N PRO A 51 6.82 -10.50 30.56
CA PRO A 51 6.47 -11.68 31.36
C PRO A 51 4.99 -11.75 31.71
N ALA A 52 4.36 -10.60 32.01
CA ALA A 52 2.94 -10.53 32.34
C ALA A 52 2.04 -10.73 31.12
N LEU A 53 2.48 -10.26 29.95
CA LEU A 53 1.80 -10.48 28.68
C LEU A 53 1.91 -11.95 28.24
N ILE A 54 3.07 -12.60 28.41
CA ILE A 54 3.23 -14.05 28.16
C ILE A 54 2.26 -14.84 29.05
N LYS A 55 2.23 -14.54 30.37
CA LYS A 55 1.26 -15.16 31.29
C LYS A 55 -0.20 -14.94 30.86
N SER A 56 -0.50 -13.79 30.24
CA SER A 56 -1.83 -13.49 29.73
C SER A 56 -2.22 -14.30 28.48
N LEU A 57 -1.25 -14.89 27.76
CA LEU A 57 -1.51 -15.84 26.68
C LEU A 57 -2.05 -17.17 27.21
N GLU A 58 -1.67 -17.56 28.42
CA GLU A 58 -1.98 -18.87 29.02
C GLU A 58 -3.35 -18.91 29.73
N TYR A 59 -4.18 -17.88 29.62
CA TYR A 59 -5.50 -17.86 30.24
C TYR A 59 -6.45 -18.91 29.61
N GLU A 60 -6.34 -20.16 30.06
CA GLU A 60 -7.13 -21.31 29.61
C GLU A 60 -8.18 -21.75 30.65
N ASP A 61 -7.85 -21.77 31.95
CA ASP A 61 -8.57 -22.66 32.88
C ASP A 61 -9.53 -22.03 33.91
N TRP A 62 -9.59 -20.70 34.10
CA TRP A 62 -10.42 -20.20 35.21
C TRP A 62 -11.93 -20.24 34.89
N HIS A 63 -12.37 -20.00 33.64
CA HIS A 63 -13.78 -20.17 33.21
C HIS A 63 -13.85 -20.24 31.66
N SER A 64 -13.78 -21.45 31.08
CA SER A 64 -13.78 -21.76 29.63
C SER A 64 -15.02 -21.32 28.81
N LYS A 65 -15.88 -20.47 29.36
CA LYS A 65 -17.17 -20.07 28.74
C LYS A 65 -17.27 -18.60 28.32
N PHE A 66 -16.25 -17.78 28.52
CA PHE A 66 -16.33 -16.35 28.19
C PHE A 66 -15.43 -15.98 27.00
N SER A 67 -16.07 -15.61 25.89
CA SER A 67 -15.44 -15.04 24.68
C SER A 67 -14.48 -13.88 24.99
N VAL A 68 -14.68 -13.15 26.09
CA VAL A 68 -13.84 -11.99 26.43
C VAL A 68 -12.42 -12.37 26.86
N LEU A 69 -12.17 -13.62 27.27
CA LEU A 69 -10.81 -14.09 27.57
C LEU A 69 -9.99 -14.32 26.28
N GLY A 70 -10.64 -14.68 25.16
CA GLY A 70 -10.00 -14.72 23.84
C GLY A 70 -9.44 -13.35 23.47
N THR A 71 -10.19 -12.27 23.71
CA THR A 71 -9.73 -10.90 23.47
C THR A 71 -8.49 -10.53 24.31
N VAL A 72 -8.38 -10.98 25.56
CA VAL A 72 -7.19 -10.74 26.40
C VAL A 72 -5.97 -11.43 25.80
N ARG A 73 -6.09 -12.72 25.43
CA ARG A 73 -4.99 -13.47 24.80
C ARG A 73 -4.60 -12.85 23.46
N ALA A 74 -5.58 -12.48 22.65
CA ALA A 74 -5.40 -11.86 21.35
C ALA A 74 -4.68 -10.50 21.48
N ASN A 75 -5.10 -9.64 22.43
CA ASN A 75 -4.42 -8.37 22.70
C ASN A 75 -3.00 -8.56 23.24
N ALA A 76 -2.78 -9.58 24.08
CA ALA A 76 -1.45 -9.91 24.58
C ALA A 76 -0.52 -10.34 23.44
N ALA A 77 -0.98 -11.18 22.51
CA ALA A 77 -0.21 -11.56 21.33
C ALA A 77 0.20 -10.34 20.48
N GLU A 78 -0.76 -9.46 20.17
CA GLU A 78 -0.48 -8.21 19.44
C GLU A 78 0.51 -7.31 20.17
N ALA A 79 0.38 -7.17 21.50
CA ALA A 79 1.29 -6.36 22.31
C ALA A 79 2.73 -6.92 22.26
N LEU A 80 2.89 -8.24 22.42
CA LEU A 80 4.18 -8.91 22.35
C LEU A 80 4.84 -8.74 20.97
N GLY A 81 4.07 -8.85 19.89
CA GLY A 81 4.55 -8.59 18.53
C GLY A 81 5.01 -7.14 18.31
N LYS A 82 4.36 -6.15 18.94
CA LYS A 82 4.79 -4.74 18.87
C LYS A 82 6.02 -4.45 19.72
N ILE A 83 6.16 -5.12 20.86
CA ILE A 83 7.36 -5.04 21.71
C ILE A 83 8.55 -5.76 21.05
N GLN A 84 8.29 -6.71 20.15
CA GLN A 84 9.29 -7.50 19.42
C GLN A 84 10.26 -8.25 20.36
N SER A 85 9.76 -8.80 21.47
CA SER A 85 10.59 -9.58 22.40
C SER A 85 10.71 -11.04 21.94
N ARG A 86 11.96 -11.51 21.83
CA ARG A 86 12.28 -12.90 21.51
C ARG A 86 11.76 -13.90 22.55
N ASP A 87 11.66 -13.49 23.81
CA ASP A 87 11.14 -14.33 24.90
C ASP A 87 9.67 -14.76 24.66
N ALA A 88 8.96 -14.05 23.78
CA ALA A 88 7.59 -14.34 23.42
C ALA A 88 7.44 -15.37 22.28
N VAL A 89 8.52 -15.76 21.59
CA VAL A 89 8.44 -16.61 20.38
C VAL A 89 7.81 -17.96 20.68
N THR A 90 8.35 -18.72 21.64
CA THR A 90 7.80 -20.04 21.98
C THR A 90 6.35 -19.95 22.50
N PRO A 91 5.99 -19.05 23.45
CA PRO A 91 4.60 -18.86 23.85
C PRO A 91 3.65 -18.49 22.69
N LEU A 92 4.10 -17.66 21.74
CA LEU A 92 3.30 -17.29 20.58
C LEU A 92 3.13 -18.45 19.60
N ILE A 93 4.15 -19.30 19.41
CA ILE A 93 4.05 -20.53 18.62
C ILE A 93 2.96 -21.44 19.19
N GLU A 94 2.89 -21.61 20.52
CA GLU A 94 1.83 -22.41 21.14
C GLU A 94 0.44 -21.83 20.92
N ARG A 95 0.32 -20.50 20.78
CA ARG A 95 -0.96 -19.83 20.48
C ARG A 95 -1.40 -19.96 19.02
N LEU A 96 -0.57 -20.50 18.13
CA LEU A 96 -1.00 -20.85 16.77
C LEU A 96 -1.99 -22.02 16.74
N ASP A 97 -2.18 -22.75 17.84
CA ASP A 97 -3.18 -23.81 17.99
C ASP A 97 -4.34 -23.42 18.95
N ASP A 98 -4.48 -22.12 19.28
CA ASP A 98 -5.55 -21.67 20.18
C ASP A 98 -6.95 -21.97 19.60
N SER A 99 -7.90 -22.32 20.48
CA SER A 99 -9.31 -22.54 20.12
C SER A 99 -9.97 -21.34 19.41
N ASP A 100 -9.52 -20.12 19.70
CA ASP A 100 -10.03 -18.87 19.15
C ASP A 100 -9.18 -18.44 17.95
N SER A 101 -9.80 -18.30 16.77
CA SER A 101 -9.07 -17.90 15.57
C SER A 101 -8.49 -16.49 15.66
N GLU A 102 -9.06 -15.60 16.49
CA GLU A 102 -8.51 -14.27 16.72
C GLU A 102 -7.14 -14.34 17.38
N VAL A 103 -6.99 -15.22 18.37
CA VAL A 103 -5.72 -15.44 19.05
C VAL A 103 -4.71 -16.03 18.07
N ARG A 104 -5.11 -17.03 17.28
CA ARG A 104 -4.23 -17.69 16.29
C ARG A 104 -3.69 -16.70 15.27
N TRP A 105 -4.53 -15.87 14.66
CA TRP A 105 -4.05 -14.94 13.62
C TRP A 105 -3.21 -13.81 14.20
N LYS A 106 -3.50 -13.34 15.43
CA LYS A 106 -2.64 -12.35 16.12
C LYS A 106 -1.31 -12.93 16.54
N ALA A 107 -1.26 -14.21 16.92
CA ALA A 107 -0.01 -14.90 17.17
C ALA A 107 0.83 -15.00 15.89
N ALA A 108 0.23 -15.37 14.75
CA ALA A 108 0.92 -15.39 13.47
C ALA A 108 1.48 -14.02 13.07
N GLU A 109 0.69 -12.96 13.20
CA GLU A 109 1.13 -11.57 12.97
C GLU A 109 2.29 -11.17 13.89
N ALA A 110 2.20 -11.50 15.18
CA ALA A 110 3.23 -11.18 16.16
C ALA A 110 4.56 -11.90 15.86
N LEU A 111 4.50 -13.17 15.46
CA LEU A 111 5.68 -13.95 15.07
C LEU A 111 6.38 -13.37 13.84
N GLY A 112 5.62 -12.95 12.82
CA GLY A 112 6.16 -12.27 11.65
C GLY A 112 6.90 -10.98 12.01
N ARG A 113 6.31 -10.17 12.90
CA ARG A 113 6.93 -8.93 13.41
C ARG A 113 8.19 -9.17 14.22
N ILE A 114 8.23 -10.22 15.04
CA ILE A 114 9.43 -10.56 15.82
C ILE A 114 10.55 -11.02 14.89
N GLY A 115 10.21 -11.79 13.85
CA GLY A 115 11.16 -12.19 12.81
C GLY A 115 12.15 -13.27 13.26
N ASP A 116 11.75 -14.15 14.19
CA ASP A 116 12.59 -15.26 14.66
C ASP A 116 12.35 -16.53 13.83
N ASP A 117 13.42 -17.15 13.36
CA ASP A 117 13.40 -18.35 12.50
C ASP A 117 12.71 -19.55 13.16
N GLU A 118 12.63 -19.63 14.49
CA GLU A 118 11.89 -20.68 15.20
C GLU A 118 10.40 -20.71 14.83
N ALA A 119 9.85 -19.59 14.35
CA ALA A 119 8.47 -19.47 13.92
C ALA A 119 8.19 -20.04 12.52
N LEU A 120 9.23 -20.35 11.73
CA LEU A 120 9.11 -20.68 10.32
C LEU A 120 8.20 -21.89 10.04
N GLU A 121 8.54 -23.05 10.61
CA GLU A 121 7.76 -24.29 10.43
C GLU A 121 6.34 -24.18 11.03
N PRO A 122 6.14 -23.62 12.25
CA PRO A 122 4.80 -23.35 12.76
C PRO A 122 3.94 -22.46 11.85
N LEU A 123 4.53 -21.41 11.26
CA LEU A 123 3.82 -20.54 10.32
C LEU A 123 3.52 -21.24 8.99
N ILE A 124 4.41 -22.11 8.50
CA ILE A 124 4.12 -22.98 7.34
C ILE A 124 2.93 -23.89 7.65
N TYR A 125 2.85 -24.45 8.85
CA TYR A 125 1.69 -25.24 9.26
C TYR A 125 0.40 -24.41 9.29
N ALA A 126 0.46 -23.19 9.85
CA ALA A 126 -0.68 -22.27 9.95
C ALA A 126 -1.25 -21.82 8.58
N LEU A 127 -0.51 -21.98 7.47
CA LEU A 127 -1.06 -21.81 6.12
C LEU A 127 -2.17 -22.81 5.78
N ASN A 128 -2.38 -23.86 6.58
CA ASN A 128 -3.44 -24.85 6.40
C ASN A 128 -4.60 -24.68 7.39
N ASP A 129 -4.64 -23.58 8.16
CA ASP A 129 -5.69 -23.34 9.15
C ASP A 129 -7.09 -23.28 8.50
N THR A 130 -8.09 -23.75 9.24
CA THR A 130 -9.50 -23.68 8.85
C THR A 130 -10.01 -22.25 8.64
N ASP A 131 -9.45 -21.28 9.35
CA ASP A 131 -9.80 -19.86 9.35
C ASP A 131 -8.96 -19.08 8.32
N GLY A 132 -9.63 -18.27 7.49
CA GLY A 132 -8.98 -17.52 6.41
C GLY A 132 -8.07 -16.40 6.90
N ASP A 133 -8.35 -15.79 8.06
CA ASP A 133 -7.52 -14.73 8.63
C ASP A 133 -6.21 -15.30 9.18
N VAL A 134 -6.24 -16.50 9.77
CA VAL A 134 -5.01 -17.20 10.21
C VAL A 134 -4.12 -17.50 9.01
N ARG A 135 -4.66 -18.13 7.95
CA ARG A 135 -3.88 -18.41 6.72
C ARG A 135 -3.31 -17.14 6.09
N LYS A 136 -4.09 -16.06 6.08
CA LYS A 136 -3.69 -14.74 5.56
C LYS A 136 -2.50 -14.17 6.34
N GLN A 137 -2.56 -14.20 7.67
CA GLN A 137 -1.49 -13.68 8.52
C GLN A 137 -0.24 -14.57 8.48
N ALA A 138 -0.41 -15.90 8.44
CA ALA A 138 0.70 -16.82 8.23
C ALA A 138 1.45 -16.54 6.92
N ALA A 139 0.72 -16.34 5.81
CA ALA A 139 1.32 -16.00 4.52
C ALA A 139 2.11 -14.68 4.57
N GLN A 140 1.63 -13.68 5.30
CA GLN A 140 2.34 -12.41 5.49
C GLN A 140 3.59 -12.58 6.36
N ALA A 141 3.45 -13.22 7.51
CA ALA A 141 4.54 -13.45 8.47
C ALA A 141 5.71 -14.23 7.85
N LEU A 142 5.42 -15.24 7.01
CA LEU A 142 6.45 -15.97 6.25
C LEU A 142 7.21 -15.08 5.27
N GLY A 143 6.55 -14.07 4.69
CA GLY A 143 7.24 -13.06 3.89
C GLY A 143 8.07 -12.10 4.73
N GLU A 144 7.68 -11.86 5.98
CA GLU A 144 8.43 -11.01 6.92
C GLU A 144 9.72 -11.68 7.40
N LEU A 145 9.70 -13.00 7.61
CA LEU A 145 10.88 -13.83 7.91
C LEU A 145 11.87 -13.91 6.74
N ASP A 146 11.39 -13.78 5.50
CA ASP A 146 12.22 -13.75 4.29
C ASP A 146 13.07 -15.03 4.06
N ASP A 147 12.54 -16.19 4.45
CA ASP A 147 13.21 -17.50 4.31
C ASP A 147 12.76 -18.29 3.06
N GLU A 148 13.72 -18.81 2.29
CA GLU A 148 13.50 -19.59 1.07
C GLU A 148 12.78 -20.94 1.29
N ILE A 149 12.78 -21.48 2.51
CA ILE A 149 12.06 -22.71 2.88
C ILE A 149 10.54 -22.50 2.71
N ALA A 150 10.03 -21.30 3.02
CA ALA A 150 8.60 -20.97 2.92
C ALA A 150 8.08 -20.89 1.48
N VAL A 151 8.97 -20.80 0.47
CA VAL A 151 8.60 -20.53 -0.93
C VAL A 151 7.60 -21.53 -1.49
N ASN A 152 7.79 -22.84 -1.24
CA ASN A 152 6.88 -23.85 -1.78
C ASN A 152 5.49 -23.76 -1.13
N ALA A 153 5.42 -23.52 0.18
CA ALA A 153 4.16 -23.37 0.89
C ALA A 153 3.42 -22.09 0.45
N LEU A 154 4.14 -20.98 0.24
CA LEU A 154 3.57 -19.75 -0.32
C LEU A 154 3.10 -19.92 -1.78
N ILE A 155 3.79 -20.75 -2.58
CA ILE A 155 3.32 -21.10 -3.94
C ILE A 155 1.98 -21.86 -3.89
N GLU A 156 1.79 -22.74 -2.92
CA GLU A 156 0.50 -23.43 -2.73
C GLU A 156 -0.59 -22.45 -2.28
N ALA A 157 -0.26 -21.52 -1.38
CA ALA A 157 -1.17 -20.46 -0.91
C ALA A 157 -1.64 -19.49 -2.03
N LEU A 158 -0.93 -19.41 -3.17
CA LEU A 158 -1.43 -18.71 -4.37
C LEU A 158 -2.69 -19.35 -4.98
N SER A 159 -3.09 -20.54 -4.54
CA SER A 159 -4.31 -21.22 -4.97
C SER A 159 -5.38 -21.29 -3.89
N ASP A 160 -5.21 -20.54 -2.78
CA ASP A 160 -6.17 -20.50 -1.69
C ASP A 160 -7.56 -20.01 -2.14
N ARG A 161 -8.62 -20.52 -1.49
CA ARG A 161 -10.01 -20.11 -1.73
C ARG A 161 -10.23 -18.61 -1.47
N ASP A 162 -9.53 -18.05 -0.48
CA ASP A 162 -9.68 -16.68 -0.02
C ASP A 162 -8.68 -15.77 -0.73
N TRP A 163 -9.20 -14.73 -1.40
CA TRP A 163 -8.36 -13.79 -2.13
C TRP A 163 -7.34 -13.03 -1.26
N PRO A 164 -7.60 -12.71 0.03
CA PRO A 164 -6.59 -12.06 0.88
C PRO A 164 -5.37 -12.95 1.12
N VAL A 165 -5.56 -14.27 1.22
CA VAL A 165 -4.47 -15.25 1.37
C VAL A 165 -3.62 -15.28 0.11
N ARG A 166 -4.26 -15.42 -1.07
CA ARG A 166 -3.55 -15.40 -2.36
C ARG A 166 -2.76 -14.10 -2.58
N LYS A 167 -3.34 -12.96 -2.19
CA LYS A 167 -2.71 -11.64 -2.26
C LYS A 167 -1.45 -11.57 -1.39
N ASN A 168 -1.55 -12.00 -0.13
CA ASN A 168 -0.42 -11.99 0.80
C ASN A 168 0.67 -12.97 0.35
N ALA A 169 0.29 -14.16 -0.13
CA ALA A 169 1.23 -15.12 -0.71
C ALA A 169 2.01 -14.52 -1.90
N ALA A 170 1.33 -13.85 -2.83
CA ALA A 170 2.00 -13.17 -3.94
C ALA A 170 2.99 -12.11 -3.47
N THR A 171 2.59 -11.32 -2.46
CA THR A 171 3.42 -10.27 -1.87
C THR A 171 4.69 -10.84 -1.23
N SER A 172 4.54 -11.88 -0.41
CA SER A 172 5.62 -12.56 0.29
C SER A 172 6.60 -13.22 -0.68
N LEU A 173 6.11 -13.91 -1.72
CA LEU A 173 6.96 -14.48 -2.77
C LEU A 173 7.77 -13.40 -3.51
N GLY A 174 7.17 -12.22 -3.72
CA GLY A 174 7.85 -11.07 -4.31
C GLY A 174 8.94 -10.47 -3.42
N ARG A 175 8.78 -10.57 -2.09
CA ARG A 175 9.77 -10.14 -1.10
C ARG A 175 10.97 -11.09 -1.08
N ILE A 176 10.70 -12.40 -0.97
CA ILE A 176 11.73 -13.46 -0.99
C ILE A 176 12.49 -13.48 -2.33
N GLY A 177 11.80 -13.29 -3.46
CA GLY A 177 12.44 -13.12 -4.77
C GLY A 177 13.02 -14.40 -5.38
N ASP A 178 12.63 -15.57 -4.86
CA ASP A 178 13.04 -16.89 -5.36
C ASP A 178 12.43 -17.21 -6.74
N GLU A 179 13.26 -17.72 -7.66
CA GLU A 179 12.87 -18.02 -9.05
C GLU A 179 11.78 -19.09 -9.19
N ARG A 180 11.64 -19.99 -8.21
CA ARG A 180 10.58 -21.00 -8.14
C ARG A 180 9.19 -20.35 -8.22
N ALA A 181 9.06 -19.12 -7.70
CA ALA A 181 7.81 -18.37 -7.69
C ALA A 181 7.42 -17.78 -9.05
N LEU A 182 8.33 -17.68 -10.04
CA LEU A 182 8.06 -16.99 -11.31
C LEU A 182 6.86 -17.56 -12.05
N LYS A 183 6.82 -18.88 -12.25
CA LYS A 183 5.73 -19.54 -12.99
C LYS A 183 4.38 -19.41 -12.26
N PRO A 184 4.29 -19.69 -10.94
CA PRO A 184 3.08 -19.44 -10.16
C PRO A 184 2.60 -17.98 -10.19
N LEU A 185 3.50 -17.01 -10.02
CA LEU A 185 3.15 -15.58 -10.05
C LEU A 185 2.63 -15.15 -11.43
N LEU A 186 3.19 -15.68 -12.52
CA LEU A 186 2.66 -15.42 -13.87
C LEU A 186 1.26 -15.98 -14.08
N LYS A 187 0.90 -17.08 -13.42
CA LYS A 187 -0.46 -17.63 -13.43
C LYS A 187 -1.39 -16.76 -12.57
N ALA A 188 -0.90 -16.20 -11.47
CA ALA A 188 -1.66 -15.27 -10.63
C ALA A 188 -2.00 -13.93 -11.33
N LEU A 189 -1.36 -13.62 -12.47
CA LEU A 189 -1.80 -12.50 -13.33
C LEU A 189 -3.18 -12.75 -13.96
N ASP A 190 -3.62 -14.00 -14.02
CA ASP A 190 -4.90 -14.43 -14.55
C ASP A 190 -5.95 -14.65 -13.41
N ASP A 191 -5.64 -14.22 -12.17
CA ASP A 191 -6.56 -14.36 -11.03
C ASP A 191 -7.84 -13.53 -11.23
N LYS A 192 -8.96 -14.05 -10.72
CA LYS A 192 -10.27 -13.34 -10.75
C LYS A 192 -10.24 -12.03 -9.97
N ASP A 193 -9.49 -11.99 -8.88
CA ASP A 193 -9.40 -10.87 -7.98
C ASP A 193 -8.36 -9.84 -8.44
N ILE A 194 -8.75 -8.56 -8.44
CA ILE A 194 -7.89 -7.48 -8.95
C ILE A 194 -6.66 -7.25 -8.06
N ASP A 195 -6.79 -7.40 -6.74
CA ASP A 195 -5.69 -7.15 -5.82
C ASP A 195 -4.67 -8.28 -5.88
N VAL A 196 -5.11 -9.52 -6.05
CA VAL A 196 -4.19 -10.66 -6.31
C VAL A 196 -3.35 -10.40 -7.56
N ARG A 197 -3.98 -10.02 -8.68
CA ARG A 197 -3.24 -9.70 -9.93
C ARG A 197 -2.22 -8.59 -9.71
N ARG A 198 -2.57 -7.56 -8.94
CA ARG A 198 -1.69 -6.40 -8.70
C ARG A 198 -0.49 -6.72 -7.81
N HIS A 199 -0.69 -7.54 -6.78
CA HIS A 199 0.41 -8.00 -5.94
C HIS A 199 1.30 -8.99 -6.68
N ALA A 200 0.75 -9.81 -7.59
CA ALA A 200 1.55 -10.63 -8.51
C ALA A 200 2.41 -9.76 -9.48
N ILE A 201 1.87 -8.66 -10.01
CA ILE A 201 2.67 -7.68 -10.77
C ILE A 201 3.79 -7.12 -9.90
N GLY A 202 3.48 -6.64 -8.69
CA GLY A 202 4.46 -6.10 -7.75
C GLY A 202 5.59 -7.09 -7.46
N ALA A 203 5.24 -8.35 -7.24
CA ALA A 203 6.20 -9.43 -7.03
C ALA A 203 7.11 -9.64 -8.24
N LEU A 204 6.55 -9.75 -9.45
CA LEU A 204 7.33 -9.91 -10.68
C LEU A 204 8.25 -8.69 -10.95
N VAL A 205 7.81 -7.48 -10.60
CA VAL A 205 8.63 -6.26 -10.70
C VAL A 205 9.82 -6.33 -9.73
N LYS A 206 9.61 -6.76 -8.47
CA LYS A 206 10.69 -6.97 -7.49
C LYS A 206 11.72 -8.00 -7.95
N MET A 207 11.29 -9.01 -8.72
CA MET A 207 12.17 -10.02 -9.34
C MET A 207 12.96 -9.50 -10.56
N LYS A 208 12.69 -8.28 -11.04
CA LYS A 208 13.46 -7.55 -12.06
C LYS A 208 13.73 -8.39 -13.33
N SER A 209 15.00 -8.57 -13.69
CA SER A 209 15.44 -9.18 -14.95
C SER A 209 14.96 -10.62 -15.13
N LYS A 210 14.76 -11.36 -14.03
CA LYS A 210 14.29 -12.75 -14.02
C LYS A 210 12.88 -12.87 -14.61
N ALA A 211 12.01 -11.88 -14.37
CA ALA A 211 10.64 -11.86 -14.85
C ALA A 211 10.48 -11.43 -16.32
N VAL A 212 11.49 -10.78 -16.91
CA VAL A 212 11.39 -10.20 -18.27
C VAL A 212 11.07 -11.26 -19.33
N LYS A 213 11.87 -12.33 -19.42
CA LYS A 213 11.68 -13.35 -20.47
C LYS A 213 10.32 -14.06 -20.37
N PRO A 214 9.84 -14.45 -19.18
CA PRO A 214 8.48 -14.98 -19.03
C PRO A 214 7.38 -13.96 -19.37
N LEU A 215 7.49 -12.71 -18.93
CA LEU A 215 6.51 -11.66 -19.25
C LEU A 215 6.44 -11.36 -20.75
N LEU A 216 7.57 -11.40 -21.45
CA LEU A 216 7.62 -11.28 -22.91
C LEU A 216 6.81 -12.38 -23.62
N LYS A 217 6.71 -13.59 -23.04
CA LYS A 217 5.84 -14.64 -23.58
C LYS A 217 4.37 -14.32 -23.33
N LYS A 218 4.03 -13.77 -22.16
CA LYS A 218 2.65 -13.37 -21.79
C LYS A 218 2.11 -12.19 -22.62
N LEU A 219 2.96 -11.44 -23.33
CA LEU A 219 2.51 -10.47 -24.35
C LEU A 219 1.78 -11.13 -25.54
N TYR A 220 1.86 -12.45 -25.70
CA TYR A 220 1.17 -13.19 -26.76
C TYR A 220 0.09 -14.15 -26.21
N ASP A 221 -0.37 -13.90 -24.98
CA ASP A 221 -1.43 -14.69 -24.36
C ASP A 221 -2.76 -14.53 -25.13
N THR A 222 -3.61 -15.56 -25.09
CA THR A 222 -4.95 -15.51 -25.69
C THR A 222 -5.83 -14.46 -25.03
N ASP A 223 -5.69 -14.25 -23.71
CA ASP A 223 -6.46 -13.24 -23.01
C ASP A 223 -5.80 -11.85 -23.11
N TRP A 224 -6.60 -10.84 -23.47
CA TRP A 224 -6.11 -9.48 -23.65
C TRP A 224 -5.79 -8.81 -22.31
N GLN A 225 -6.44 -9.19 -21.21
CA GLN A 225 -6.15 -8.60 -19.90
C GLN A 225 -4.76 -9.05 -19.44
N THR A 226 -4.46 -10.34 -19.61
CA THR A 226 -3.12 -10.90 -19.39
C THR A 226 -2.05 -10.19 -20.23
N ARG A 227 -2.30 -9.96 -21.53
CA ARG A 227 -1.36 -9.22 -22.39
C ARG A 227 -1.15 -7.78 -21.91
N ALA A 228 -2.21 -7.09 -21.49
CA ALA A 228 -2.15 -5.73 -20.98
C ALA A 228 -1.35 -5.65 -19.66
N ILE A 229 -1.57 -6.59 -18.75
CA ILE A 229 -0.84 -6.72 -17.48
C ILE A 229 0.63 -7.05 -17.72
N ALA A 230 0.94 -7.89 -18.71
CA ALA A 230 2.31 -8.19 -19.09
C ALA A 230 3.04 -6.95 -19.62
N ALA A 231 2.37 -6.14 -20.45
CA ALA A 231 2.92 -4.87 -20.93
C ALA A 231 3.19 -3.90 -19.77
N GLU A 232 2.24 -3.75 -18.84
CA GLU A 232 2.40 -2.92 -17.64
C GLU A 232 3.60 -3.37 -16.78
N SER A 233 3.71 -4.67 -16.51
CA SER A 233 4.80 -5.25 -15.72
C SER A 233 6.17 -5.00 -16.37
N LEU A 234 6.27 -5.17 -17.69
CA LEU A 234 7.51 -4.91 -18.43
C LEU A 234 7.89 -3.42 -18.40
N GLY A 235 6.91 -2.52 -18.48
CA GLY A 235 7.10 -1.09 -18.33
C GLY A 235 7.66 -0.72 -16.95
N ARG A 236 7.08 -1.28 -15.88
CA ARG A 236 7.54 -1.07 -14.50
C ARG A 236 8.93 -1.65 -14.23
N ILE A 237 9.30 -2.76 -14.88
CA ILE A 237 10.65 -3.33 -14.79
C ILE A 237 11.67 -2.44 -15.53
N GLY A 238 11.25 -1.70 -16.56
CA GLY A 238 12.14 -0.78 -17.30
C GLY A 238 13.18 -1.46 -18.20
N ASN A 239 13.04 -2.77 -18.49
CA ASN A 239 14.06 -3.49 -19.25
C ASN A 239 13.95 -3.23 -20.76
N LYS A 240 15.04 -2.73 -21.37
CA LYS A 240 15.11 -2.41 -22.82
C LYS A 240 14.80 -3.59 -23.75
N LYS A 241 14.95 -4.84 -23.30
CA LYS A 241 14.55 -6.03 -24.09
C LYS A 241 13.04 -6.06 -24.38
N ALA A 242 12.24 -5.30 -23.64
CA ALA A 242 10.80 -5.18 -23.87
C ALA A 242 10.42 -4.17 -24.95
N VAL A 243 11.31 -3.27 -25.35
CA VAL A 243 10.99 -2.15 -26.27
C VAL A 243 10.47 -2.67 -27.61
N GLU A 244 11.19 -3.57 -28.28
CA GLU A 244 10.76 -4.08 -29.58
C GLU A 244 9.45 -4.89 -29.50
N PRO A 245 9.27 -5.83 -28.55
CA PRO A 245 7.98 -6.49 -28.34
C PRO A 245 6.80 -5.54 -28.05
N LEU A 246 7.02 -4.49 -27.26
CA LEU A 246 5.98 -3.50 -26.94
C LEU A 246 5.65 -2.61 -28.15
N ILE A 247 6.66 -2.22 -28.95
CA ILE A 247 6.45 -1.54 -30.24
C ILE A 247 5.59 -2.41 -31.17
N LYS A 248 5.87 -3.73 -31.19
CA LYS A 248 5.09 -4.68 -31.98
C LYS A 248 3.62 -4.68 -31.57
N ALA A 249 3.35 -4.84 -30.28
CA ALA A 249 1.99 -4.80 -29.74
C ALA A 249 1.28 -3.45 -30.03
N LEU A 250 1.99 -2.32 -29.98
CA LEU A 250 1.41 -1.00 -30.20
C LEU A 250 1.02 -0.73 -31.66
N SER A 251 1.93 -0.98 -32.61
CA SER A 251 1.84 -0.32 -33.93
C SER A 251 2.35 -1.12 -35.13
N ASP A 252 2.81 -2.35 -34.94
CA ASP A 252 3.34 -3.17 -36.03
C ASP A 252 2.25 -3.57 -37.03
N ARG A 253 2.64 -3.82 -38.29
CA ARG A 253 1.68 -4.15 -39.35
C ARG A 253 1.06 -5.53 -39.19
N ARG A 254 1.78 -6.48 -38.59
CA ARG A 254 1.40 -7.90 -38.46
C ARG A 254 1.15 -8.31 -37.03
N PHE A 255 1.88 -7.72 -36.08
CA PHE A 255 1.90 -8.12 -34.67
C PHE A 255 1.24 -7.11 -33.73
N ARG A 256 0.57 -6.09 -34.28
CA ARG A 256 -0.22 -5.13 -33.48
C ARG A 256 -1.35 -5.85 -32.78
N ASP A 257 -1.52 -5.51 -31.50
CA ASP A 257 -2.58 -6.07 -30.69
C ASP A 257 -3.95 -5.59 -31.17
N GLU A 258 -4.89 -6.50 -31.29
CA GLU A 258 -6.28 -6.20 -31.64
C GLU A 258 -6.96 -5.33 -30.56
N ASN A 259 -6.59 -5.53 -29.30
CA ASN A 259 -7.22 -4.87 -28.16
C ASN A 259 -6.58 -3.50 -27.89
N ARG A 260 -7.41 -2.45 -27.93
CA ARG A 260 -6.99 -1.06 -27.69
C ARG A 260 -6.36 -0.83 -26.31
N TYR A 261 -6.77 -1.58 -25.29
CA TYR A 261 -6.22 -1.44 -23.95
C TYR A 261 -4.80 -1.99 -23.86
N VAL A 262 -4.52 -3.12 -24.52
CA VAL A 262 -3.16 -3.66 -24.62
C VAL A 262 -2.26 -2.66 -25.35
N ARG A 263 -2.73 -2.07 -26.45
CA ARG A 263 -1.98 -1.03 -27.17
C ARG A 263 -1.68 0.18 -26.28
N GLY A 264 -2.68 0.68 -25.55
CA GLY A 264 -2.46 1.80 -24.62
C GLY A 264 -1.49 1.46 -23.49
N LYS A 265 -1.55 0.24 -22.95
CA LYS A 265 -0.59 -0.24 -21.94
C LYS A 265 0.81 -0.46 -22.52
N ALA A 266 0.93 -0.87 -23.77
CA ALA A 266 2.21 -0.93 -24.46
C ALA A 266 2.81 0.47 -24.66
N ALA A 267 2.01 1.47 -25.03
CA ALA A 267 2.46 2.86 -25.10
C ALA A 267 2.93 3.38 -23.73
N GLU A 268 2.13 3.19 -22.68
CA GLU A 268 2.48 3.55 -21.29
C GLU A 268 3.82 2.90 -20.86
N ALA A 269 3.98 1.61 -21.15
CA ALA A 269 5.20 0.86 -20.85
C ALA A 269 6.42 1.36 -21.61
N LEU A 270 6.28 1.72 -22.88
CA LEU A 270 7.36 2.31 -23.68
C LEU A 270 7.81 3.66 -23.10
N GLY A 271 6.87 4.48 -22.66
CA GLY A 271 7.15 5.74 -21.96
C GLY A 271 7.96 5.54 -20.70
N ARG A 272 7.54 4.58 -19.85
CA ARG A 272 8.26 4.21 -18.62
C ARG A 272 9.66 3.67 -18.87
N ILE A 273 9.86 2.90 -19.94
CA ILE A 273 11.20 2.41 -20.31
C ILE A 273 12.10 3.54 -20.82
N GLY A 274 11.54 4.60 -21.39
CA GLY A 274 12.29 5.79 -21.79
C GLY A 274 13.16 5.62 -23.05
N ASP A 275 13.01 4.52 -23.81
CA ASP A 275 13.87 4.26 -24.97
C ASP A 275 13.40 5.05 -26.20
N LYS A 276 14.29 5.91 -26.72
CA LYS A 276 14.03 6.77 -27.89
C LYS A 276 13.68 5.99 -29.16
N ALA A 277 14.02 4.70 -29.25
CA ALA A 277 13.60 3.85 -30.36
C ALA A 277 12.06 3.75 -30.49
N ALA A 278 11.32 4.01 -29.41
CA ALA A 278 9.87 3.98 -29.39
C ALA A 278 9.20 5.24 -29.97
N VAL A 279 9.91 6.38 -30.04
CA VAL A 279 9.33 7.71 -30.33
C VAL A 279 8.54 7.73 -31.62
N LYS A 280 9.14 7.30 -32.74
CA LYS A 280 8.45 7.24 -34.05
C LYS A 280 7.14 6.44 -34.02
N TYR A 281 7.09 5.39 -33.20
CA TYR A 281 5.92 4.51 -33.10
C TYR A 281 4.85 5.09 -32.18
N LEU A 282 5.27 5.82 -31.13
CA LEU A 282 4.38 6.58 -30.26
C LEU A 282 3.77 7.80 -30.99
N GLU A 283 4.55 8.53 -31.79
CA GLU A 283 4.06 9.61 -32.65
C GLU A 283 2.97 9.10 -33.59
N LYS A 284 3.20 7.96 -34.26
CA LYS A 284 2.19 7.32 -35.09
C LYS A 284 0.94 6.91 -34.30
N ALA A 285 1.08 6.57 -33.02
CA ALA A 285 -0.05 6.21 -32.16
C ALA A 285 -0.88 7.42 -31.70
N LEU A 286 -0.42 8.65 -31.94
CA LEU A 286 -1.22 9.86 -31.76
C LEU A 286 -2.34 9.98 -32.81
N ASP A 287 -2.21 9.32 -33.96
CA ASP A 287 -3.24 9.28 -35.02
C ASP A 287 -4.23 8.11 -34.86
N GLU A 288 -4.17 7.38 -33.74
CA GLU A 288 -5.01 6.20 -33.51
C GLU A 288 -6.46 6.61 -33.19
N ASN A 289 -7.46 5.85 -33.70
CA ASN A 289 -8.89 6.14 -33.52
C ASN A 289 -9.36 6.23 -32.04
N TYR A 290 -8.73 5.49 -31.14
CA TYR A 290 -9.08 5.35 -29.74
C TYR A 290 -8.33 6.35 -28.86
N ILE A 291 -9.09 7.19 -28.16
CA ILE A 291 -8.57 8.24 -27.28
C ILE A 291 -7.62 7.73 -26.20
N PHE A 292 -7.87 6.52 -25.67
CA PHE A 292 -7.01 5.91 -24.65
C PHE A 292 -5.57 5.69 -25.17
N VAL A 293 -5.42 5.18 -26.40
CA VAL A 293 -4.11 4.92 -27.00
C VAL A 293 -3.39 6.24 -27.26
N ARG A 294 -4.09 7.24 -27.83
CA ARG A 294 -3.52 8.57 -28.07
C ARG A 294 -3.03 9.23 -26.78
N LYS A 295 -3.84 9.19 -25.71
CA LYS A 295 -3.47 9.77 -24.41
C LYS A 295 -2.23 9.09 -23.82
N ARG A 296 -2.18 7.75 -23.82
CA ARG A 296 -0.99 7.01 -23.34
C ARG A 296 0.24 7.23 -24.20
N ALA A 297 0.08 7.36 -25.51
CA ALA A 297 1.18 7.68 -26.41
C ALA A 297 1.74 9.09 -26.15
N GLN A 298 0.88 10.09 -25.95
CA GLN A 298 1.32 11.44 -25.58
C GLN A 298 2.05 11.45 -24.23
N GLU A 299 1.47 10.82 -23.20
CA GLU A 299 2.12 10.70 -21.88
C GLU A 299 3.47 9.99 -21.97
N ALA A 300 3.60 8.99 -22.83
CA ALA A 300 4.84 8.28 -23.07
C ALA A 300 5.89 9.13 -23.79
N LEU A 301 5.48 9.96 -24.77
CA LEU A 301 6.37 10.92 -25.42
C LEU A 301 6.86 11.98 -24.44
N ASP A 302 5.97 12.52 -23.62
CA ASP A 302 6.32 13.48 -22.56
C ASP A 302 7.36 12.87 -21.60
N LEU A 303 7.17 11.61 -21.18
CA LEU A 303 8.13 10.89 -20.33
C LEU A 303 9.49 10.70 -20.99
N ILE A 304 9.54 10.29 -22.26
CA ILE A 304 10.79 10.08 -23.00
C ILE A 304 11.52 11.41 -23.26
N GLU A 305 10.77 12.48 -23.52
CA GLU A 305 11.33 13.82 -23.73
C GLU A 305 11.93 14.38 -22.43
N LEU A 306 11.19 14.28 -21.33
CA LEU A 306 11.65 14.74 -20.02
C LEU A 306 12.82 13.91 -19.48
N ALA A 307 12.84 12.61 -19.81
CA ALA A 307 13.80 11.62 -19.32
C ALA A 307 14.15 11.77 -17.82
N PRO A 308 13.15 11.87 -16.91
CA PRO A 308 13.45 12.02 -15.49
C PRO A 308 14.02 10.70 -14.94
N ASP A 309 14.99 10.81 -14.04
CA ASP A 309 15.26 9.70 -13.13
C ASP A 309 14.10 9.60 -12.15
N LEU A 310 13.38 8.47 -12.20
CA LEU A 310 12.20 8.23 -11.37
C LEU A 310 12.56 7.34 -10.19
N ASP A 311 11.91 7.60 -9.07
CA ASP A 311 11.86 6.74 -7.90
C ASP A 311 10.41 6.38 -7.55
N HIS A 312 10.24 5.35 -6.73
CA HIS A 312 8.95 4.85 -6.31
C HIS A 312 8.74 5.09 -4.82
N PHE A 313 7.80 5.96 -4.49
CA PHE A 313 7.35 6.12 -3.11
C PHE A 313 6.27 5.07 -2.84
N GLU A 314 6.41 4.31 -1.76
CA GLU A 314 5.42 3.34 -1.30
C GLU A 314 5.42 3.26 0.23
N ASN A 315 4.25 3.44 0.84
CA ASN A 315 4.02 3.15 2.26
C ASN A 315 2.83 2.20 2.42
N GLU A 316 2.35 1.95 3.65
CA GLU A 316 1.23 1.03 3.90
C GLU A 316 -0.09 1.46 3.25
N GLU A 317 -0.25 2.74 2.94
CA GLU A 317 -1.51 3.31 2.46
C GLU A 317 -1.51 3.60 0.96
N PHE A 318 -0.41 4.08 0.38
CA PHE A 318 -0.37 4.46 -1.02
C PHE A 318 1.03 4.36 -1.63
N CYS A 319 1.07 4.45 -2.95
CA CYS A 319 2.30 4.54 -3.73
C CYS A 319 2.15 5.46 -4.94
N PHE A 320 3.28 5.99 -5.43
CA PHE A 320 3.37 6.76 -6.67
C PHE A 320 4.82 6.85 -7.16
N ASP A 321 4.98 7.10 -8.45
CA ASP A 321 6.28 7.34 -9.12
C ASP A 321 6.57 8.85 -9.12
N TYR A 322 7.78 9.26 -8.76
CA TYR A 322 8.18 10.67 -8.68
C TYR A 322 9.61 10.90 -9.17
N PRO A 323 9.97 12.08 -9.70
CA PRO A 323 11.36 12.35 -10.07
C PRO A 323 12.27 12.44 -8.85
N LEU A 324 13.46 11.81 -8.89
CA LEU A 324 14.43 11.74 -7.80
C LEU A 324 14.90 13.09 -7.25
N PHE A 325 14.78 14.16 -8.04
CA PHE A 325 15.15 15.50 -7.61
C PHE A 325 14.10 16.17 -6.69
N TRP A 326 12.92 15.56 -6.52
CA TRP A 326 11.97 15.99 -5.49
C TRP A 326 12.44 15.48 -4.14
N ASP A 327 12.45 16.38 -3.16
CA ASP A 327 12.77 16.06 -1.77
C ASP A 327 11.47 15.67 -1.06
N LEU A 328 11.37 14.45 -0.55
CA LEU A 328 10.17 13.94 0.13
C LEU A 328 10.40 13.81 1.63
N ASP A 329 9.60 14.54 2.40
CA ASP A 329 9.55 14.47 3.86
C ASP A 329 8.35 13.62 4.28
N ASP A 330 8.61 12.44 4.84
CA ASP A 330 7.59 11.61 5.47
C ASP A 330 7.25 12.22 6.85
N VAL A 331 6.06 12.80 6.99
CA VAL A 331 5.65 13.52 8.19
C VAL A 331 4.37 12.94 8.75
N TYR A 332 4.47 12.25 9.89
CA TYR A 332 3.33 11.80 10.69
C TYR A 332 2.73 12.97 11.48
N LYS A 333 2.02 13.88 10.81
CA LYS A 333 1.10 14.82 11.46
C LYS A 333 -0.31 14.55 10.96
N TRP A 334 -1.27 14.66 11.87
CA TRP A 334 -2.57 13.98 11.95
C TRP A 334 -3.52 14.07 10.73
N GLU A 335 -3.18 14.82 9.68
CA GLU A 335 -3.96 14.93 8.42
C GLU A 335 -3.09 14.99 7.13
N LYS A 336 -1.75 15.02 7.27
CA LYS A 336 -0.79 15.07 6.14
C LYS A 336 -0.10 13.74 6.03
N LEU A 337 -0.25 13.11 4.87
CA LEU A 337 0.33 11.80 4.59
C LEU A 337 1.76 11.91 4.07
N LEU A 338 2.08 12.98 3.34
CA LEU A 338 3.41 13.21 2.78
C LEU A 338 3.59 14.68 2.45
N ILE A 339 4.81 15.18 2.59
CA ILE A 339 5.21 16.50 2.10
C ILE A 339 6.37 16.33 1.13
N GLY A 340 6.46 17.18 0.12
CA GLY A 340 7.69 17.28 -0.66
C GLY A 340 7.96 18.66 -1.22
N TYR A 341 9.21 18.86 -1.67
CA TYR A 341 9.73 20.14 -2.12
C TYR A 341 10.40 20.02 -3.49
N TRP A 342 10.13 21.01 -4.33
CA TRP A 342 10.87 21.23 -5.57
C TRP A 342 12.32 21.63 -5.27
N PRO A 343 13.30 21.39 -6.17
CA PRO A 343 14.71 21.69 -5.90
C PRO A 343 15.01 23.11 -5.40
N SER A 344 14.32 24.13 -5.92
CA SER A 344 14.50 25.53 -5.49
C SER A 344 13.81 25.87 -4.16
N LYS A 345 13.06 24.91 -3.58
CA LYS A 345 12.20 25.07 -2.38
C LYS A 345 11.10 26.13 -2.53
N SER A 346 10.89 26.69 -3.71
CA SER A 346 9.84 27.66 -4.00
C SER A 346 8.47 27.02 -4.19
N LEU A 347 8.45 25.73 -4.55
CA LEU A 347 7.26 24.91 -4.72
C LEU A 347 7.27 23.77 -3.70
N ARG A 348 6.16 23.63 -2.99
CA ARG A 348 5.89 22.58 -2.03
C ARG A 348 4.64 21.83 -2.46
N PHE A 349 4.62 20.52 -2.22
CA PHE A 349 3.38 19.75 -2.24
C PHE A 349 3.10 19.05 -0.90
N SER A 350 1.83 18.70 -0.69
CA SER A 350 1.45 17.70 0.30
C SER A 350 0.34 16.79 -0.20
N ILE A 351 0.39 15.52 0.23
CA ILE A 351 -0.70 14.56 0.08
C ILE A 351 -1.43 14.51 1.42
N ASN A 352 -2.74 14.63 1.39
CA ASN A 352 -3.56 14.76 2.59
C ASN A 352 -4.79 13.85 2.49
N ARG A 353 -5.33 13.47 3.65
CA ARG A 353 -6.51 12.59 3.74
C ARG A 353 -7.50 13.12 4.76
N LYS A 354 -8.79 12.97 4.47
CA LYS A 354 -9.89 13.14 5.41
C LYS A 354 -10.74 11.87 5.48
N SER A 355 -10.84 11.29 6.67
CA SER A 355 -11.54 10.01 6.93
C SER A 355 -13.01 10.15 7.27
N ASP A 356 -13.42 11.27 7.88
CA ASP A 356 -14.81 11.49 8.31
C ASP A 356 -15.62 12.20 7.22
N ALA A 357 -15.65 11.62 6.02
CA ALA A 357 -16.21 12.26 4.82
C ALA A 357 -17.11 11.34 3.98
N GLU A 358 -17.74 10.34 4.59
CA GLU A 358 -18.67 9.41 3.94
C GLU A 358 -19.75 10.14 3.13
N ASP A 359 -20.39 11.13 3.74
CA ASP A 359 -21.51 11.88 3.13
C ASP A 359 -21.08 13.02 2.20
N VAL A 360 -19.78 13.33 2.13
CA VAL A 360 -19.28 14.45 1.31
C VAL A 360 -18.84 13.94 -0.06
N THR A 361 -19.42 14.51 -1.12
CA THR A 361 -18.99 14.22 -2.49
C THR A 361 -17.69 14.94 -2.84
N VAL A 362 -16.93 14.42 -3.81
CA VAL A 362 -15.72 15.10 -4.32
C VAL A 362 -16.03 16.52 -4.80
N GLY A 363 -17.22 16.73 -5.39
CA GLY A 363 -17.66 18.01 -5.90
C GLY A 363 -17.89 19.03 -4.79
N GLU A 364 -18.63 18.66 -3.75
CA GLU A 364 -18.87 19.50 -2.57
C GLU A 364 -17.57 19.81 -1.85
N PHE A 365 -16.68 18.83 -1.70
CA PHE A 365 -15.37 19.08 -1.11
C PHE A 365 -14.54 20.07 -1.94
N ALA A 366 -14.61 19.99 -3.27
CA ALA A 366 -13.96 20.98 -4.13
C ALA A 366 -14.56 22.39 -3.97
N ASP A 367 -15.87 22.50 -3.71
CA ASP A 367 -16.54 23.78 -3.44
C ASP A 367 -16.09 24.34 -2.08
N ILE A 368 -16.00 23.48 -1.05
CA ILE A 368 -15.44 23.86 0.26
C ILE A 368 -13.99 24.37 0.10
N ILE A 369 -13.15 23.71 -0.70
CA ILE A 369 -11.79 24.19 -0.96
C ILE A 369 -11.79 25.55 -1.66
N ALA A 370 -12.71 25.78 -2.60
CA ALA A 370 -12.85 27.08 -3.26
C ALA A 370 -13.28 28.18 -2.27
N GLU A 371 -14.19 27.88 -1.34
CA GLU A 371 -14.57 28.79 -0.24
C GLU A 371 -13.37 29.08 0.68
N VAL A 372 -12.59 28.06 1.05
CA VAL A 372 -11.35 28.22 1.83
C VAL A 372 -10.36 29.13 1.11
N PHE A 373 -10.25 29.04 -0.23
CA PHE A 373 -9.41 29.94 -1.00
C PHE A 373 -9.88 31.39 -0.86
N HIS A 374 -11.18 31.64 -0.96
CA HIS A 374 -11.75 32.99 -0.77
C HIS A 374 -11.48 33.56 0.63
N GLU A 375 -11.68 32.75 1.68
CA GLU A 375 -11.39 33.13 3.08
C GLU A 375 -9.90 33.42 3.30
N GLN A 376 -9.01 32.69 2.61
CA GLN A 376 -7.56 32.93 2.65
C GLN A 376 -7.09 34.04 1.70
N HIS A 377 -8.01 34.75 1.05
CA HIS A 377 -7.72 35.79 0.06
C HIS A 377 -6.90 35.31 -1.15
N ILE A 378 -7.09 34.06 -1.53
CA ILE A 378 -6.63 33.51 -2.81
C ILE A 378 -7.69 33.87 -3.84
N GLU A 379 -7.29 34.60 -4.89
CA GLU A 379 -8.21 35.12 -5.90
C GLU A 379 -8.08 34.37 -7.23
N LYS A 380 -8.97 34.67 -8.19
CA LYS A 380 -9.09 33.97 -9.48
C LYS A 380 -9.21 32.45 -9.29
N VAL A 381 -10.16 32.06 -8.44
CA VAL A 381 -10.41 30.65 -8.16
C VAL A 381 -11.10 30.00 -9.35
N PHE A 382 -10.49 28.96 -9.91
CA PHE A 382 -11.04 28.14 -10.99
C PHE A 382 -11.21 26.71 -10.50
N LYS A 383 -12.42 26.18 -10.63
CA LYS A 383 -12.72 24.77 -10.42
C LYS A 383 -12.93 24.11 -11.78
N THR A 384 -12.13 23.11 -12.09
CA THR A 384 -12.27 22.30 -13.31
C THR A 384 -12.46 20.84 -12.94
N GLU A 385 -13.42 20.19 -13.57
CA GLU A 385 -13.57 18.74 -13.46
C GLU A 385 -12.42 18.05 -14.21
N ASP A 386 -11.86 17.02 -13.59
CA ASP A 386 -10.76 16.22 -14.10
C ASP A 386 -11.00 14.73 -13.79
N HIS A 387 -10.16 13.84 -14.32
CA HIS A 387 -10.20 12.41 -14.01
C HIS A 387 -8.80 11.92 -13.65
N ILE A 388 -8.64 11.43 -12.43
CA ILE A 388 -7.36 10.93 -11.90
C ILE A 388 -7.53 9.47 -11.52
N ALA A 389 -6.62 8.62 -11.98
CA ALA A 389 -6.63 7.18 -11.73
C ALA A 389 -8.01 6.52 -12.00
N GLY A 390 -8.75 7.00 -13.01
CA GLY A 390 -10.08 6.49 -13.36
C GLY A 390 -11.22 6.94 -12.45
N SER A 391 -10.94 7.80 -11.47
CA SER A 391 -11.93 8.38 -10.57
C SER A 391 -12.20 9.85 -10.92
N ARG A 392 -13.42 10.30 -10.66
CA ARG A 392 -13.79 11.71 -10.79
C ARG A 392 -12.95 12.53 -9.82
N ALA A 393 -12.33 13.59 -10.32
CA ALA A 393 -11.52 14.50 -9.55
C ALA A 393 -11.91 15.94 -9.86
N PHE A 394 -11.57 16.85 -8.96
CA PHE A 394 -11.67 18.28 -9.24
C PHE A 394 -10.33 18.95 -8.94
N LYS A 395 -9.93 19.83 -9.85
CA LYS A 395 -8.79 20.70 -9.68
C LYS A 395 -9.30 22.09 -9.35
N VAL A 396 -8.89 22.60 -8.19
CA VAL A 396 -9.15 23.97 -7.73
C VAL A 396 -7.84 24.74 -7.79
N VAL A 397 -7.79 25.79 -8.60
CA VAL A 397 -6.60 26.63 -8.78
C VAL A 397 -6.92 28.03 -8.31
N GLY A 398 -6.01 28.66 -7.58
CA GLY A 398 -6.13 30.05 -7.18
C GLY A 398 -4.77 30.71 -7.04
N ASP A 399 -4.73 32.01 -7.29
CA ASP A 399 -3.52 32.82 -7.26
C ASP A 399 -3.50 33.69 -5.98
N ASN A 400 -2.38 33.74 -5.28
CA ASN A 400 -2.26 34.37 -3.97
C ASN A 400 -1.80 35.85 -4.07
N TYR A 401 -2.59 36.70 -4.73
CA TYR A 401 -2.22 38.09 -5.01
C TYR A 401 -2.03 38.97 -3.78
N LYS A 402 -2.66 38.65 -2.65
CA LYS A 402 -2.62 39.49 -1.45
C LYS A 402 -1.28 39.45 -0.72
N PHE A 403 -0.57 38.32 -0.76
CA PHE A 403 0.69 38.12 -0.04
C PHE A 403 1.90 37.97 -0.97
N ASP A 404 1.72 37.35 -2.15
CA ASP A 404 2.77 37.25 -3.17
C ASP A 404 2.13 36.94 -4.54
N PRO A 405 2.00 37.93 -5.46
CA PRO A 405 1.34 37.75 -6.74
C PRO A 405 2.06 36.78 -7.69
N ALA A 406 3.28 36.33 -7.33
CA ALA A 406 3.98 35.28 -8.05
C ALA A 406 3.58 33.87 -7.59
N LYS A 407 2.76 33.71 -6.55
CA LYS A 407 2.38 32.40 -5.99
C LYS A 407 1.02 31.90 -6.44
N ARG A 408 0.97 30.61 -6.75
CA ARG A 408 -0.23 29.85 -7.13
C ARG A 408 -0.40 28.66 -6.20
N THR A 409 -1.66 28.43 -5.82
CA THR A 409 -2.10 27.23 -5.12
C THR A 409 -2.94 26.39 -6.07
N THR A 410 -2.68 25.09 -6.11
CA THR A 410 -3.47 24.11 -6.85
C THR A 410 -3.79 22.96 -5.93
N VAL A 411 -5.08 22.71 -5.73
CA VAL A 411 -5.57 21.58 -4.97
C VAL A 411 -6.29 20.64 -5.91
N ILE A 412 -5.95 19.36 -5.83
CA ILE A 412 -6.57 18.32 -6.61
C ILE A 412 -7.25 17.39 -5.64
N VAL A 413 -8.57 17.28 -5.71
CA VAL A 413 -9.39 16.48 -4.81
C VAL A 413 -9.97 15.27 -5.54
N PHE A 414 -10.00 14.12 -4.88
CA PHE A 414 -10.62 12.89 -5.36
C PHE A 414 -11.04 12.03 -4.15
N LYS A 415 -12.00 11.12 -4.36
CA LYS A 415 -12.48 10.20 -3.32
C LYS A 415 -12.15 8.78 -3.72
N LYS A 416 -11.72 7.99 -2.74
CA LYS A 416 -11.58 6.55 -2.90
C LYS A 416 -12.07 5.87 -1.62
N TYR A 417 -13.01 4.94 -1.79
CA TYR A 417 -13.83 4.42 -0.70
C TYR A 417 -14.49 5.58 0.07
N ASP A 418 -14.37 5.59 1.40
CA ASP A 418 -14.97 6.60 2.27
C ASP A 418 -14.05 7.79 2.55
N ASN A 419 -12.80 7.73 2.07
CA ASN A 419 -11.78 8.74 2.31
C ASN A 419 -11.70 9.76 1.16
N LEU A 420 -11.63 11.03 1.52
CA LEU A 420 -11.25 12.11 0.59
C LEU A 420 -9.74 12.30 0.62
N TYR A 421 -9.12 12.27 -0.56
CA TYR A 421 -7.71 12.54 -0.75
C TYR A 421 -7.54 13.85 -1.52
N TYR A 422 -6.51 14.61 -1.15
CA TYR A 422 -6.18 15.81 -1.90
C TYR A 422 -4.69 16.10 -1.95
N PHE A 423 -4.22 16.39 -3.16
CA PHE A 423 -2.88 16.92 -3.39
C PHE A 423 -2.95 18.44 -3.29
N TRP A 424 -2.10 19.01 -2.45
CA TRP A 424 -1.97 20.45 -2.28
C TRP A 424 -0.63 20.90 -2.82
N PHE A 425 -0.61 21.67 -3.91
CA PHE A 425 0.60 22.28 -4.48
C PHE A 425 0.58 23.78 -4.25
N THR A 426 1.66 24.34 -3.73
CA THR A 426 1.79 25.80 -3.55
C THR A 426 3.20 26.25 -3.87
N GLY A 427 3.33 27.28 -4.71
CA GLY A 427 4.64 27.83 -5.04
C GLY A 427 4.58 28.90 -6.11
N ASN A 428 5.75 29.31 -6.59
CA ASN A 428 5.84 30.30 -7.66
C ASN A 428 5.23 29.76 -8.96
N ILE A 429 4.54 30.62 -9.72
CA ILE A 429 3.86 30.27 -10.98
C ILE A 429 4.83 29.66 -11.98
N LYS A 430 6.05 30.20 -12.12
CA LYS A 430 7.06 29.68 -13.05
C LYS A 430 7.46 28.25 -12.72
N ASP A 431 7.77 27.99 -11.45
CA ASP A 431 8.14 26.65 -10.98
C ASP A 431 6.96 25.68 -11.08
N MET A 432 5.73 26.15 -10.85
CA MET A 432 4.50 25.36 -11.05
C MET A 432 4.30 24.96 -12.52
N ASP A 433 4.52 25.88 -13.45
CA ASP A 433 4.39 25.61 -14.88
C ASP A 433 5.45 24.59 -15.35
N GLU A 434 6.69 24.73 -14.89
CA GLU A 434 7.76 23.76 -15.16
C GLU A 434 7.48 22.40 -14.51
N ALA A 435 7.10 22.40 -13.23
CA ALA A 435 6.79 21.21 -12.46
C ALA A 435 5.57 20.47 -13.01
N SER A 436 4.64 21.15 -13.67
CA SER A 436 3.35 20.60 -14.14
C SER A 436 3.49 19.30 -14.94
N LYS A 437 4.58 19.15 -15.71
CA LYS A 437 4.87 17.95 -16.48
C LYS A 437 5.22 16.76 -15.57
N TYR A 438 5.95 17.01 -14.48
CA TYR A 438 6.33 16.01 -13.48
C TYR A 438 5.21 15.72 -12.47
N LEU A 439 4.38 16.73 -12.14
CA LEU A 439 3.21 16.53 -11.28
C LEU A 439 2.26 15.49 -11.88
N LYS A 440 2.10 15.49 -13.22
CA LYS A 440 1.32 14.47 -13.92
C LYS A 440 1.87 13.06 -13.71
N ILE A 441 3.18 12.88 -13.63
CA ILE A 441 3.81 11.57 -13.36
C ILE A 441 3.37 11.08 -11.98
N MET A 442 3.53 11.92 -10.96
CA MET A 442 3.13 11.61 -9.58
C MET A 442 1.63 11.30 -9.48
N ILE A 443 0.79 12.14 -10.08
CA ILE A 443 -0.67 11.99 -10.02
C ILE A 443 -1.15 10.76 -10.79
N ASN A 444 -0.60 10.50 -11.99
CA ASN A 444 -1.05 9.38 -12.84
C ASN A 444 -0.58 8.01 -12.32
N SER A 445 0.53 7.98 -11.60
CA SER A 445 1.05 6.76 -10.95
C SER A 445 0.49 6.54 -9.55
N PHE A 446 -0.21 7.53 -8.99
CA PHE A 446 -0.74 7.46 -7.64
C PHE A 446 -1.77 6.35 -7.46
N HIS A 447 -1.60 5.61 -6.37
CA HIS A 447 -2.45 4.49 -6.03
C HIS A 447 -2.57 4.30 -4.51
N ILE A 448 -3.78 4.16 -3.99
CA ILE A 448 -4.04 3.78 -2.58
C ILE A 448 -4.18 2.27 -2.45
N LYS A 449 -3.44 1.63 -1.56
CA LYS A 449 -3.38 0.18 -1.37
C LYS A 449 -4.69 -0.45 -0.93
#